data_AF-A0A060YNH5-F1
#
_entry.id   AF-A0A060YNH5-F1
#
_cell.length_a   1.000
_cell.length_b   1.000
_cell.length_c   1.000
_cell.angle_alpha   90.00
_cell.angle_beta   90.00
_cell.angle_gamma   90.00
#
_symmetry.space_group_name_H-M   'P 1'
#
loop_
_entity.id
_entity.type
_entity.pdbx_description
1 polymer ?
#
loop_
_entity_poly.entity_id
_entity_poly.type
_entity_poly.pdbx_seq_one_letter_code
_entity_poly.pdbx_strand_id
1 'polypeptide(L)'
;MSTVGRVSLQPTWNAALLALLALTMVPALSVCQPAGLGPPPNPQNCPVVCSCTNQIGKVVCTRRGLVRVPPGIPTNTRYLNLMENSIETIQADTFRHLHHLEVLQLGRNAIRQIEVGAFNGLTSLNTLELFDNRLTGIPSGLLSTCPS
;
A
#
# COMPACT_ATOMS: atom_id res chain seq x y z
N MET A 1 -19.15 -77.66 52.32
CA MET A 1 -20.23 -78.54 51.82
C MET A 1 -21.43 -77.63 51.56
N SER A 2 -21.80 -77.50 50.27
CA SER A 2 -23.07 -77.07 49.65
C SER A 2 -23.77 -75.80 50.18
N THR A 3 -24.24 -74.83 49.39
CA THR A 3 -25.03 -74.96 48.15
C THR A 3 -24.96 -73.69 47.28
N VAL A 4 -24.99 -73.91 45.97
CA VAL A 4 -25.17 -72.94 44.88
C VAL A 4 -26.59 -72.36 44.90
N GLY A 5 -26.75 -71.07 44.58
CA GLY A 5 -28.01 -70.46 44.17
C GLY A 5 -27.81 -69.61 42.91
N ARG A 6 -28.32 -70.08 41.76
CA ARG A 6 -28.36 -69.32 40.50
C ARG A 6 -29.44 -68.24 40.60
N VAL A 7 -29.12 -67.04 40.13
CA VAL A 7 -30.13 -66.01 39.77
C VAL A 7 -29.98 -65.70 38.29
N SER A 8 -31.05 -65.92 37.55
CA SER A 8 -31.17 -65.67 36.11
C SER A 8 -31.42 -64.19 35.86
N LEU A 9 -30.60 -63.57 35.02
CA LEU A 9 -30.81 -62.22 34.51
C LEU A 9 -31.78 -62.28 33.33
N GLN A 10 -32.93 -61.62 33.42
CA GLN A 10 -33.76 -61.30 32.25
C GLN A 10 -33.54 -59.83 31.84
N PRO A 11 -33.35 -59.55 30.54
CA PRO A 11 -33.17 -58.20 30.03
C PRO A 11 -34.52 -57.58 29.66
N THR A 12 -34.95 -56.56 30.38
CA THR A 12 -36.07 -55.71 29.95
C THR A 12 -35.52 -54.48 29.23
N TRP A 13 -35.75 -54.47 27.92
CA TRP A 13 -35.42 -53.43 26.98
C TRP A 13 -36.26 -52.18 27.26
N ASN A 14 -35.62 -51.03 27.47
CA ASN A 14 -36.27 -49.73 27.24
C ASN A 14 -35.47 -48.95 26.20
N ALA A 15 -36.07 -48.85 25.02
CA ALA A 15 -35.69 -47.96 23.95
C ALA A 15 -36.00 -46.51 24.35
N ALA A 16 -35.12 -45.57 23.98
CA ALA A 16 -35.46 -44.46 23.08
C ALA A 16 -34.40 -43.34 23.15
N LEU A 17 -34.06 -42.83 21.95
CA LEU A 17 -33.49 -41.51 21.65
C LEU A 17 -32.02 -41.32 22.10
N LEU A 18 -31.06 -41.05 21.22
CA LEU A 18 -31.04 -39.92 20.29
C LEU A 18 -30.18 -40.21 19.06
N ALA A 19 -30.65 -39.66 17.95
CA ALA A 19 -30.07 -39.72 16.63
C ALA A 19 -28.84 -38.80 16.48
N LEU A 20 -27.84 -39.33 15.76
CA LEU A 20 -27.20 -38.73 14.58
C LEU A 20 -26.36 -37.43 14.76
N LEU A 21 -25.04 -37.50 14.51
CA LEU A 21 -24.37 -37.00 13.28
C LEU A 21 -22.86 -36.70 13.45
N ALA A 22 -22.10 -37.27 12.51
CA ALA A 22 -20.94 -36.69 11.82
C ALA A 22 -19.69 -36.26 12.62
N LEU A 23 -18.73 -37.19 12.71
CA LEU A 23 -17.30 -36.89 12.84
C LEU A 23 -16.77 -36.32 11.51
N THR A 24 -16.95 -35.02 11.26
CA THR A 24 -16.17 -34.33 10.22
C THR A 24 -14.89 -33.77 10.83
N MET A 25 -13.79 -34.34 10.38
CA MET A 25 -12.41 -33.87 10.52
C MET A 25 -12.34 -32.33 10.43
N VAL A 26 -11.97 -31.66 11.52
CA VAL A 26 -11.64 -30.23 11.48
C VAL A 26 -10.26 -30.10 10.83
N PRO A 27 -10.12 -29.46 9.66
CA PRO A 27 -8.82 -29.26 9.06
C PRO A 27 -8.05 -28.22 9.86
N ALA A 28 -6.72 -28.34 9.82
CA ALA A 28 -5.76 -27.49 10.52
C ALA A 28 -6.20 -26.02 10.55
N LEU A 29 -6.34 -25.48 11.77
CA LEU A 29 -6.45 -24.05 12.01
C LEU A 29 -5.12 -23.42 11.60
N SER A 30 -5.03 -22.99 10.34
CA SER A 30 -4.13 -21.91 9.95
C SER A 30 -4.49 -20.70 10.81
N VAL A 31 -3.65 -20.41 11.78
CA VAL A 31 -3.70 -19.17 12.56
C VAL A 31 -3.58 -18.03 11.56
N CYS A 32 -4.67 -17.34 11.27
CA CYS A 32 -4.61 -16.02 10.65
C CYS A 32 -3.94 -15.10 11.67
N GLN A 33 -2.66 -14.80 11.48
CA GLN A 33 -2.06 -13.64 12.15
C GLN A 33 -2.90 -12.41 11.80
N PRO A 34 -3.26 -11.56 12.78
CA PRO A 34 -3.83 -10.27 12.46
C PRO A 34 -2.81 -9.56 11.59
N ALA A 35 -3.22 -9.17 10.39
CA ALA A 35 -2.51 -8.19 9.60
C ALA A 35 -2.10 -7.08 10.56
N GLY A 36 -0.79 -6.87 10.69
CA GLY A 36 -0.25 -5.81 11.52
C GLY A 36 -1.06 -4.54 11.26
N LEU A 37 -1.40 -3.85 12.35
CA LEU A 37 -2.09 -2.57 12.37
C LEU A 37 -1.36 -1.58 11.45
N GLY A 38 -1.63 -1.67 10.15
CA GLY A 38 -1.48 -0.56 9.23
C GLY A 38 -2.46 0.51 9.70
N PRO A 39 -2.07 1.79 9.63
CA PRO A 39 -3.00 2.86 9.92
C PRO A 39 -4.30 2.65 9.11
N PRO A 40 -5.47 2.98 9.67
CA PRO A 40 -6.74 2.81 8.96
C PRO A 40 -6.64 3.47 7.59
N PRO A 41 -7.26 2.91 6.54
CA PRO A 41 -7.35 3.59 5.26
C PRO A 41 -7.94 4.97 5.51
N ASN A 42 -7.10 6.00 5.31
CA ASN A 42 -7.44 7.37 5.60
C ASN A 42 -8.62 7.74 4.67
N PRO A 43 -9.71 8.34 5.18
CA PRO A 43 -10.80 8.87 4.35
C PRO A 43 -10.34 9.94 3.34
N GLN A 44 -9.08 10.34 3.40
CA GLN A 44 -8.41 11.16 2.40
C GLN A 44 -7.47 10.29 1.58
N ASN A 45 -7.65 10.28 0.25
CA ASN A 45 -6.98 9.53 -0.82
C ASN A 45 -5.43 9.54 -0.80
N CYS A 46 -4.81 9.22 0.32
CA CYS A 46 -3.37 9.21 0.54
C CYS A 46 -2.80 7.82 0.18
N PRO A 47 -1.67 7.73 -0.55
CA PRO A 47 -1.00 6.46 -0.78
C PRO A 47 -0.58 5.82 0.54
N VAL A 48 -0.86 4.52 0.73
CA VAL A 48 -0.46 3.76 1.93
C VAL A 48 1.06 3.78 2.18
N VAL A 49 1.84 4.00 1.12
CA VAL A 49 3.30 4.10 1.17
C VAL A 49 3.80 5.50 1.56
N CYS A 50 2.92 6.48 1.75
CA CYS A 50 3.27 7.87 2.04
C CYS A 50 2.56 8.38 3.30
N SER A 51 3.03 9.50 3.83
CA SER A 51 2.41 10.22 4.95
C SER A 51 1.87 11.55 4.43
N CYS A 52 0.57 11.78 4.55
CA CYS A 52 -0.08 13.01 4.13
C CYS A 52 -0.46 13.90 5.32
N THR A 53 -0.38 15.22 5.16
CA THR A 53 -0.82 16.20 6.16
C THR A 53 -1.90 17.12 5.59
N ASN A 54 -3.04 17.19 6.29
CA ASN A 54 -4.28 17.77 5.76
C ASN A 54 -4.29 19.31 5.70
N GLN A 55 -3.31 19.99 6.31
CA GLN A 55 -3.31 21.45 6.44
C GLN A 55 -2.77 22.18 5.20
N ILE A 56 -1.83 21.59 4.45
CA ILE A 56 -1.10 22.28 3.35
C ILE A 56 -1.01 21.39 2.10
N GLY A 57 -1.71 20.23 2.07
CA GLY A 57 -1.54 19.27 0.97
C GLY A 57 -0.10 18.76 0.89
N LYS A 58 0.49 18.43 2.05
CA LYS A 58 1.87 17.95 2.14
C LYS A 58 1.89 16.43 2.07
N VAL A 59 2.65 15.86 1.14
CA VAL A 59 2.82 14.42 0.96
C VAL A 59 4.30 14.06 1.09
N VAL A 60 4.62 13.19 2.04
CA VAL A 60 5.99 12.78 2.37
C VAL A 60 6.15 11.27 2.18
N CYS A 61 7.06 10.89 1.29
CA CYS A 61 7.34 9.51 0.90
C CYS A 61 8.86 9.17 1.01
N THR A 62 9.58 9.84 1.90
CA THR A 62 11.04 9.72 2.06
C THR A 62 11.45 8.35 2.64
N ARG A 63 12.55 7.75 2.14
CA ARG A 63 13.08 6.44 2.61
C ARG A 63 12.08 5.29 2.55
N ARG A 64 11.32 5.19 1.46
CA ARG A 64 10.29 4.15 1.27
C ARG A 64 10.70 3.06 0.27
N GLY A 65 11.91 3.11 -0.27
CA GLY A 65 12.41 2.15 -1.25
C GLY A 65 11.65 2.21 -2.58
N LEU A 66 11.11 3.38 -2.93
CA LEU A 66 10.31 3.55 -4.14
C LEU A 66 11.19 3.46 -5.38
N VAL A 67 10.88 2.54 -6.28
CA VAL A 67 11.55 2.41 -7.59
C VAL A 67 10.89 3.29 -8.66
N ARG A 68 9.67 3.74 -8.38
CA ARG A 68 8.82 4.58 -9.25
C ARG A 68 7.94 5.48 -8.40
N VAL A 69 7.45 6.56 -8.99
CA VAL A 69 6.47 7.44 -8.32
C VAL A 69 5.19 6.63 -8.03
N PRO A 70 4.69 6.64 -6.78
CA PRO A 70 3.50 5.86 -6.42
C PRO A 70 2.25 6.49 -7.04
N PRO A 71 1.29 5.69 -7.54
CA PRO A 71 0.01 6.20 -7.97
C PRO A 71 -0.82 6.68 -6.76
N GLY A 72 -1.85 7.48 -7.04
CA GLY A 72 -2.81 7.90 -6.00
C GLY A 72 -2.33 9.06 -5.12
N ILE A 73 -1.37 9.86 -5.58
CA ILE A 73 -1.02 11.13 -4.91
C ILE A 73 -2.22 12.08 -5.04
N PRO A 74 -2.73 12.68 -3.93
CA PRO A 74 -3.87 13.58 -3.95
C PRO A 74 -3.68 14.79 -4.89
N THR A 75 -4.73 15.18 -5.62
CA THR A 75 -4.71 16.32 -6.56
C THR A 75 -4.54 17.70 -5.89
N ASN A 76 -4.81 17.79 -4.59
CA ASN A 76 -4.60 19.00 -3.78
C ASN A 76 -3.20 19.06 -3.15
N THR A 77 -2.28 18.18 -3.56
CA THR A 77 -0.90 18.18 -3.07
C THR A 77 -0.16 19.43 -3.56
N ARG A 78 0.42 20.18 -2.63
CA ARG A 78 1.28 21.35 -2.90
C ARG A 78 2.75 21.06 -2.69
N TYR A 79 3.06 20.14 -1.78
CA TYR A 79 4.43 19.74 -1.47
C TYR A 79 4.54 18.22 -1.56
N LEU A 80 5.39 17.74 -2.45
CA LEU A 80 5.66 16.33 -2.64
C LEU A 80 7.14 16.03 -2.41
N ASN A 81 7.42 15.23 -1.38
CA ASN A 81 8.78 14.79 -1.06
C ASN A 81 8.93 13.29 -1.34
N LEU A 82 9.72 12.98 -2.36
CA LEU A 82 10.09 11.64 -2.81
C LEU A 82 11.60 11.40 -2.65
N MET A 83 12.28 12.18 -1.80
CA MET A 83 13.72 12.07 -1.60
C MET A 83 14.14 10.74 -0.98
N GLU A 84 15.41 10.38 -1.16
CA GLU A 84 16.02 9.19 -0.54
C GLU A 84 15.25 7.90 -0.87
N ASN A 85 14.94 7.74 -2.16
CA ASN A 85 14.33 6.55 -2.73
C ASN A 85 15.24 5.99 -3.84
N SER A 86 14.73 5.08 -4.66
CA SER A 86 15.47 4.43 -5.74
C SER A 86 14.78 4.64 -7.10
N ILE A 87 14.17 5.81 -7.29
CA ILE A 87 13.45 6.13 -8.53
C ILE A 87 14.48 6.24 -9.66
N GLU A 88 14.29 5.47 -10.73
CA GLU A 88 15.25 5.42 -11.85
C GLU A 88 14.78 6.21 -13.08
N THR A 89 13.47 6.32 -13.28
CA THR A 89 12.88 6.97 -14.46
C THR A 89 11.61 7.71 -14.07
N ILE A 90 11.43 8.90 -14.65
CA ILE A 90 10.16 9.65 -14.58
C ILE A 90 9.50 9.60 -15.96
N GLN A 91 8.32 8.99 -16.02
CA GLN A 91 7.56 8.81 -17.26
C GLN A 91 6.80 10.08 -17.62
N ALA A 92 6.44 10.22 -18.90
CA ALA A 92 5.54 11.27 -19.37
C ALA A 92 4.24 11.29 -18.56
N ASP A 93 3.73 12.49 -18.28
CA ASP A 93 2.46 12.70 -17.56
C ASP A 93 2.39 12.11 -16.13
N THR A 94 3.52 11.68 -15.53
CA THR A 94 3.56 11.12 -14.16
C THR A 94 2.90 12.04 -13.12
N PHE A 95 3.04 13.36 -13.30
CA PHE A 95 2.50 14.37 -12.39
C PHE A 95 1.34 15.18 -12.98
N ARG A 96 0.74 14.72 -14.09
CA ARG A 96 -0.23 15.48 -14.89
C ARG A 96 -1.40 16.05 -14.10
N HIS A 97 -1.87 15.33 -13.10
CA HIS A 97 -3.02 15.68 -12.26
C HIS A 97 -2.69 16.59 -11.07
N LEU A 98 -1.40 16.89 -10.84
CA LEU A 98 -0.93 17.67 -9.69
C LEU A 98 -0.79 19.17 -10.03
N HIS A 99 -1.88 19.78 -10.50
CA HIS A 99 -1.88 21.17 -10.96
C HIS A 99 -1.47 22.19 -9.90
N HIS A 100 -1.69 21.88 -8.62
CA HIS A 100 -1.39 22.73 -7.47
C HIS A 100 -0.01 22.47 -6.85
N LEU A 101 0.80 21.59 -7.45
CA LEU A 101 2.10 21.24 -6.87
C LEU A 101 3.05 22.42 -7.00
N GLU A 102 3.55 22.93 -5.87
CA GLU A 102 4.47 24.06 -5.79
C GLU A 102 5.92 23.58 -5.63
N VAL A 103 6.11 22.49 -4.89
CA VAL A 103 7.43 21.92 -4.56
C VAL A 103 7.47 20.42 -4.82
N LEU A 104 8.42 20.00 -5.66
CA LEU A 104 8.71 18.60 -5.97
C LEU A 104 10.17 18.27 -5.62
N GLN A 105 10.36 17.42 -4.61
CA GLN A 105 11.68 16.96 -4.20
C GLN A 105 11.94 15.52 -4.61
N LEU A 106 12.89 15.34 -5.54
CA LEU A 106 13.33 14.05 -6.09
C LEU A 106 14.84 13.83 -5.86
N GLY A 107 15.45 14.62 -4.98
CA GLY A 107 16.86 14.49 -4.66
C GLY A 107 17.22 13.14 -4.02
N ARG A 108 18.48 12.72 -4.14
CA ARG A 108 18.98 11.43 -3.60
C ARG A 108 18.17 10.24 -4.11
N ASN A 109 17.98 10.17 -5.42
CA ASN A 109 17.37 9.04 -6.11
C ASN A 109 18.38 8.45 -7.12
N ALA A 110 17.93 7.53 -7.97
CA ALA A 110 18.76 6.92 -9.00
C ALA A 110 18.34 7.36 -10.41
N ILE A 111 17.75 8.56 -10.56
CA ILE A 111 17.07 8.97 -11.79
C ILE A 111 18.13 9.13 -12.90
N ARG A 112 18.00 8.33 -13.95
CA ARG A 112 18.86 8.36 -15.15
C ARG A 112 18.16 8.97 -16.34
N GLN A 113 16.83 8.86 -16.39
CA GLN A 113 16.02 9.28 -17.52
C GLN A 113 14.77 10.01 -17.04
N ILE A 114 14.48 11.15 -17.68
CA ILE A 114 13.22 11.88 -17.54
C ILE A 114 12.64 11.97 -18.93
N GLU A 115 11.43 11.44 -19.14
CA GLU A 115 10.77 11.48 -20.44
C GLU A 115 10.29 12.90 -20.78
N VAL A 116 10.19 13.19 -22.07
CA VAL A 116 9.59 14.46 -22.54
C VAL A 116 8.13 14.51 -22.06
N GLY A 117 7.76 15.62 -21.41
CA GLY A 117 6.42 15.78 -20.83
C GLY A 117 6.23 15.12 -19.45
N ALA A 118 7.29 14.64 -18.80
CA ALA A 118 7.22 14.10 -17.43
C ALA A 118 6.61 15.08 -16.41
N PHE A 119 6.84 16.38 -16.61
CA PHE A 119 6.34 17.47 -15.77
C PHE A 119 5.13 18.20 -16.38
N ASN A 120 4.48 17.62 -17.38
CA ASN A 120 3.22 18.17 -17.90
C ASN A 120 2.20 18.33 -16.78
N GLY A 121 1.37 19.38 -16.87
CA GLY A 121 0.30 19.64 -15.91
C GLY A 121 0.75 20.28 -14.59
N LEU A 122 2.05 20.38 -14.32
CA LEU A 122 2.62 21.05 -13.14
C LEU A 122 2.63 22.58 -13.29
N THR A 123 1.44 23.18 -13.43
CA THR A 123 1.26 24.61 -13.72
C THR A 123 1.68 25.56 -12.60
N SER A 124 1.72 25.08 -11.35
CA SER A 124 2.08 25.87 -10.17
C SER A 124 3.48 25.56 -9.62
N LEU A 125 4.27 24.75 -10.33
CA LEU A 125 5.57 24.30 -9.82
C LEU A 125 6.57 25.44 -9.79
N ASN A 126 7.10 25.71 -8.60
CA ASN A 126 8.10 26.75 -8.35
C ASN A 126 9.47 26.12 -8.06
N THR A 127 9.48 24.97 -7.38
CA THR A 127 10.72 24.32 -6.94
C THR A 127 10.76 22.86 -7.40
N LEU A 128 11.78 22.54 -8.21
CA LEU A 128 12.11 21.17 -8.61
C LEU A 128 13.55 20.84 -8.14
N GLU A 129 13.67 19.87 -7.24
CA GLU A 129 14.97 19.42 -6.73
C GLU A 129 15.33 18.04 -7.29
N LEU A 130 16.41 17.97 -8.06
CA LEU A 130 16.93 16.76 -8.70
C LEU A 130 18.38 16.44 -8.31
N PHE A 131 18.91 17.07 -7.26
CA PHE A 131 20.29 16.88 -6.81
C PHE A 131 20.58 15.42 -6.42
N ASP A 132 21.84 14.99 -6.55
CA ASP A 132 22.26 13.62 -6.18
C ASP A 132 21.41 12.54 -6.88
N ASN A 133 21.33 12.66 -8.21
CA ASN A 133 20.74 11.69 -9.13
C ASN A 133 21.80 11.26 -10.17
N ARG A 134 21.41 10.43 -11.14
CA ARG A 134 22.30 9.87 -12.17
C ARG A 134 21.99 10.42 -13.56
N LEU A 135 21.51 11.67 -13.63
CA LEU A 135 21.13 12.33 -14.87
C LEU A 135 22.39 12.61 -15.70
N THR A 136 22.45 12.04 -16.90
CA THR A 136 23.52 12.31 -17.87
C THR A 136 23.21 13.50 -18.78
N GLY A 137 21.96 13.97 -18.76
CA GLY A 137 21.48 15.13 -19.50
C GLY A 137 20.05 15.45 -19.11
N ILE A 138 19.64 16.69 -19.35
CA ILE A 138 18.25 17.14 -19.20
C ILE A 138 17.61 17.17 -20.59
N PRO A 139 16.40 16.61 -20.79
CA PRO A 139 15.71 16.70 -22.07
C PRO A 139 15.53 18.15 -22.49
N SER A 140 15.78 18.48 -23.76
CA SER A 140 15.69 19.84 -24.31
C SER A 140 14.29 20.48 -24.23
N GLY A 141 13.26 19.71 -23.89
CA GLY A 141 11.89 20.18 -23.65
C GLY A 141 11.47 20.21 -22.16
N LEU A 142 12.39 19.97 -21.23
CA LEU A 142 12.06 19.94 -19.79
C LEU A 142 11.69 21.32 -19.23
N LEU A 143 12.33 22.37 -19.77
CA LEU A 143 12.21 23.75 -19.32
C LEU A 143 11.56 24.64 -20.38
N SER A 144 10.73 24.07 -21.26
CA SER A 144 9.96 24.86 -22.23
C SER A 144 8.84 25.62 -21.52
N THR A 145 9.22 26.63 -20.73
CA THR A 145 8.34 27.72 -20.34
C THR A 145 8.04 28.51 -21.60
N CYS A 146 6.94 28.20 -22.28
CA CYS A 146 6.30 29.14 -23.19
C CYS A 146 5.13 29.81 -22.48
N PRO A 147 5.33 30.96 -21.83
CA PRO A 147 4.30 31.97 -21.71
C PRO A 147 4.40 32.90 -22.94
N SER A 148 3.42 32.80 -23.84
CA SER A 148 3.01 33.89 -24.74
C SER A 148 2.11 34.86 -24.00
#